data_AF-A0A1H3DFW7-F1
#
_entry.id   AF-A0A1H3DFW7-F1
#
_cell.length_a   1.000
_cell.length_b   1.000
_cell.length_c   1.000
_cell.angle_alpha   90.00
_cell.angle_beta   90.00
_cell.angle_gamma   90.00
#
_symmetry.space_group_name_H-M   'P 1'
#
loop_
_entity.id
_entity.type
_entity.pdbx_description
1 polymer ?
#
loop_
_entity_poly.entity_id
_entity_poly.type
_entity_poly.pdbx_seq_one_letter_code
_entity_poly.pdbx_strand_id
1 'polypeptide(L)'
;MTREEFRRYVEGLGFADHYPGMQGIGFSRFIPADRLAAHLDAVRAEGYSDYRIRPEGERPFYTAVHYLEPFSGENLSAFGYDMSPDPVRWEAASRARDSGEAALSGKVTLVQQSTADRQPGFLIFEPVFSGLTAVDAASRRSNLLGWAFAPLRVGDLMHGVLDAVGHEGLGDAFKVSVYDGDRPTREGLLFASSNADGATTSASGIQASQQIELGGHRWSIQVVPSQHFLAEQISRESTVVALVGTLSSLLLAFPVGVLVVSHRRVGDALRVADEANTHT
;
A
#
# COMPACT_ATOMS: atom_id res chain seq x y z
N MET A 1 -4.35 30.17 18.78
CA MET A 1 -4.89 28.83 18.97
C MET A 1 -4.22 28.19 20.17
N THR A 2 -5.00 27.84 21.20
CA THR A 2 -4.58 27.07 22.37
C THR A 2 -4.62 25.56 22.07
N ARG A 3 -4.00 24.73 22.92
CA ARG A 3 -4.05 23.26 22.79
C ARG A 3 -5.48 22.72 22.84
N GLU A 4 -6.28 23.26 23.74
CA GLU A 4 -7.68 22.87 23.89
C GLU A 4 -8.53 23.23 22.65
N GLU A 5 -8.24 24.37 22.01
CA GLU A 5 -8.86 24.71 20.73
C GLU A 5 -8.44 23.75 19.61
N PHE A 6 -7.16 23.37 19.56
CA PHE A 6 -6.65 22.42 18.58
C PHE A 6 -7.28 21.03 18.78
N ARG A 7 -7.37 20.56 20.02
CA ARG A 7 -8.04 19.29 20.38
C ARG A 7 -9.48 19.26 19.90
N ARG A 8 -10.27 20.27 20.26
CA ARG A 8 -11.67 20.38 19.83
C ARG A 8 -11.82 20.45 18.30
N TYR A 9 -10.91 21.15 17.63
CA TYR A 9 -10.90 21.20 16.16
C TYR A 9 -10.66 19.81 15.56
N VAL A 10 -9.63 19.10 16.02
CA VAL A 10 -9.29 17.76 15.51
C VAL A 10 -10.37 16.73 15.83
N GLU A 11 -10.93 16.75 17.03
CA GLU A 11 -12.06 15.88 17.41
C GLU A 11 -13.28 16.11 16.51
N GLY A 12 -13.56 17.36 16.15
CA GLY A 12 -14.66 17.72 15.24
C GLY A 12 -14.49 17.22 13.80
N LEU A 13 -13.27 16.83 13.38
CA LEU A 13 -13.03 16.25 12.05
C LEU A 13 -13.50 14.79 11.94
N GLY A 14 -13.68 14.09 13.06
CA GLY A 14 -14.14 12.70 13.07
C GLY A 14 -13.23 11.74 12.29
N PHE A 15 -11.91 12.02 12.24
CA PHE A 15 -11.03 11.33 11.30
C PHE A 15 -10.80 9.85 11.64
N ALA A 16 -10.91 9.47 12.91
CA ALA A 16 -10.70 8.09 13.36
C ALA A 16 -11.66 7.10 12.69
N ASP A 17 -12.89 7.52 12.38
CA ASP A 17 -13.92 6.67 11.76
C ASP A 17 -13.82 6.64 10.23
N HIS A 18 -13.18 7.65 9.62
CA HIS A 18 -13.19 7.86 8.17
C HIS A 18 -11.85 7.62 7.48
N TYR A 19 -10.74 7.59 8.23
CA TYR A 19 -9.39 7.49 7.68
C TYR A 19 -8.58 6.37 8.36
N PRO A 20 -8.79 5.11 7.92
CA PRO A 20 -8.02 3.97 8.39
C PRO A 20 -6.51 4.24 8.33
N GLY A 21 -5.80 3.91 9.41
CA GLY A 21 -4.35 4.05 9.53
C GLY A 21 -3.82 5.43 9.87
N MET A 22 -4.63 6.48 9.88
CA MET A 22 -4.23 7.79 10.42
C MET A 22 -4.06 7.71 11.94
N GLN A 23 -2.86 8.02 12.43
CA GLN A 23 -2.54 7.94 13.87
C GLN A 23 -2.85 9.23 14.62
N GLY A 24 -3.09 10.32 13.89
CA GLY A 24 -3.43 11.60 14.48
C GLY A 24 -3.30 12.76 13.50
N ILE A 25 -3.58 13.96 14.01
CA ILE A 25 -3.31 15.21 13.32
C ILE A 25 -2.46 16.06 14.25
N GLY A 26 -1.37 16.60 13.73
CA GLY A 26 -0.44 17.42 14.49
C GLY A 26 -0.06 18.70 13.78
N PHE A 27 0.62 19.57 14.51
CA PHE A 27 1.26 20.76 14.00
C PHE A 27 2.73 20.78 14.41
N SER A 28 3.62 20.74 13.42
CA SER A 28 5.06 20.92 13.60
C SER A 28 5.40 22.38 13.37
N ARG A 29 5.97 23.05 14.38
CA ARG A 29 6.33 24.47 14.31
C ARG A 29 7.72 24.63 13.74
N PHE A 30 7.87 25.55 12.79
CA PHE A 30 9.18 26.03 12.34
C PHE A 30 9.74 27.01 13.37
N ILE A 31 10.94 26.74 13.88
CA ILE A 31 11.56 27.49 14.98
C ILE A 31 12.98 27.88 14.55
N PRO A 32 13.24 29.16 14.21
CA PRO A 32 14.58 29.68 14.05
C PRO A 32 15.44 29.48 15.31
N ALA A 33 16.75 29.28 15.15
CA ALA A 33 17.65 29.00 16.28
C ALA A 33 17.61 30.07 17.40
N ASP A 34 17.50 31.34 17.04
CA ASP A 34 17.39 32.48 17.96
C ASP A 34 16.06 32.52 18.74
N ARG A 35 15.05 31.75 18.31
CA ARG A 35 13.75 31.62 18.97
C ARG A 35 13.60 30.33 19.77
N LEU A 36 14.60 29.45 19.76
CA LEU A 36 14.55 28.16 20.44
C LEU A 36 14.24 28.29 21.94
N ALA A 37 14.99 29.12 22.66
CA ALA A 37 14.82 29.27 24.12
C ALA A 37 13.41 29.75 24.48
N ALA A 38 12.92 30.79 23.78
CA ALA A 38 11.57 31.31 23.99
C ALA A 38 10.47 30.27 23.70
N HIS A 39 10.66 29.42 22.69
CA HIS A 39 9.73 28.32 22.41
C HIS A 39 9.70 27.28 23.53
N LEU A 40 10.87 26.86 24.02
CA LEU A 40 10.97 25.89 25.11
C LEU A 40 10.29 26.43 26.38
N ASP A 41 10.58 27.67 26.75
CA ASP A 41 10.01 28.30 27.96
C ASP A 41 8.49 28.47 27.84
N ALA A 42 7.99 28.88 26.67
CA ALA A 42 6.54 28.99 26.43
C ALA A 42 5.82 27.64 26.61
N VAL A 43 6.33 26.57 25.99
CA VAL A 43 5.71 25.23 26.10
C VAL A 43 5.80 24.70 27.54
N ARG A 44 6.90 24.97 28.25
CA ARG A 44 7.04 24.57 29.67
C ARG A 44 6.06 25.32 30.57
N ALA A 45 5.84 26.61 30.31
CA ALA A 45 4.87 27.42 31.04
C ALA A 45 3.41 26.98 30.80
N GLU A 46 3.12 26.29 29.68
CA GLU A 46 1.82 25.64 29.43
C GLU A 46 1.59 24.37 30.28
N GLY A 47 2.56 23.94 31.08
CA GLY A 47 2.46 22.77 31.97
C GLY A 47 3.29 21.55 31.53
N TYR A 48 4.11 21.67 30.49
CA TYR A 48 4.97 20.60 29.99
C TYR A 48 6.43 20.82 30.40
N SER A 49 6.72 20.75 31.71
CA SER A 49 8.05 21.08 32.28
C SER A 49 9.22 20.35 31.62
N ASP A 50 8.99 19.11 31.19
CA ASP A 50 10.02 18.24 30.61
C ASP A 50 10.14 18.35 29.09
N TYR A 51 9.40 19.29 28.48
CA TYR A 51 9.44 19.52 27.04
C TYR A 51 10.85 19.86 26.59
N ARG A 52 11.29 19.13 25.57
CA ARG A 52 12.57 19.27 24.91
C ARG A 52 12.43 18.91 23.44
N ILE A 53 13.24 19.55 22.59
CA ILE A 53 13.31 19.20 21.18
C ILE A 53 14.25 18.00 21.01
N ARG A 54 13.81 16.97 20.27
CA ARG A 54 14.57 15.73 20.04
C ARG A 54 14.63 15.39 18.55
N PRO A 55 15.77 14.90 18.03
CA PRO A 55 17.04 14.69 18.72
C PRO A 55 17.74 16.02 19.05
N GLU A 56 18.55 16.01 20.11
CA GLU A 56 19.38 17.16 20.50
C GLU A 56 20.40 17.52 19.42
N GLY A 57 20.97 18.72 19.51
CA GLY A 57 22.00 19.23 18.61
C GLY A 57 21.67 20.63 18.09
N GLU A 58 22.70 21.45 17.92
CA GLU A 58 22.56 22.80 17.40
C GLU A 58 22.30 22.80 15.89
N ARG A 59 21.31 23.58 15.46
CA ARG A 59 20.87 23.69 14.08
C ARG A 59 20.44 25.13 13.78
N PRO A 60 20.48 25.56 12.50
CA PRO A 60 19.98 26.90 12.12
C PRO A 60 18.47 27.07 12.36
N PHE A 61 17.72 25.98 12.39
CA PHE A 61 16.28 25.94 12.69
C PHE A 61 15.88 24.53 13.17
N TYR A 62 14.66 24.43 13.70
CA TYR A 62 14.05 23.19 14.17
C TYR A 62 12.61 23.09 13.63
N THR A 63 12.10 21.87 13.45
CA THR A 63 10.71 21.61 13.07
C THR A 63 10.05 20.68 14.10
N ALA A 64 9.74 21.26 15.26
CA ALA A 64 9.30 20.49 16.42
C ALA A 64 7.78 20.31 16.46
N VAL A 65 7.34 19.07 16.68
CA VAL A 65 5.92 18.76 16.97
C VAL A 65 5.47 19.53 18.20
N HIS A 66 4.60 20.51 17.96
CA HIS A 66 4.08 21.42 18.98
C HIS A 66 2.68 21.04 19.42
N TYR A 67 1.81 20.62 18.49
CA TYR A 67 0.50 20.03 18.77
C TYR A 67 0.40 18.65 18.12
N LEU A 68 -0.36 17.74 18.73
CA LEU A 68 -0.64 16.41 18.19
C LEU A 68 -1.84 15.82 18.91
N GLU A 69 -2.83 15.37 18.15
CA GLU A 69 -4.04 14.76 18.69
C GLU A 69 -4.32 13.40 18.02
N PRO A 70 -4.73 12.38 18.79
CA PRO A 70 -4.94 12.41 20.25
C PRO A 70 -3.61 12.54 21.02
N PHE A 71 -3.57 13.46 21.99
CA PHE A 71 -2.40 13.69 22.83
C PHE A 71 -2.27 12.65 23.96
N SER A 72 -2.16 11.37 23.59
CA SER A 72 -2.08 10.25 24.53
C SER A 72 -1.38 9.05 23.89
N GLY A 73 -1.08 8.02 24.67
CA GLY A 73 -0.50 6.77 24.17
C GLY A 73 0.81 6.96 23.40
N GLU A 74 0.95 6.27 22.27
CA GLU A 74 2.17 6.28 21.44
C GLU A 74 2.45 7.65 20.79
N ASN A 75 1.43 8.49 20.65
CA ASN A 75 1.56 9.84 20.09
C ASN A 75 2.45 10.75 20.95
N LEU A 76 2.50 10.54 22.27
CA LEU A 76 3.34 11.32 23.18
C LEU A 76 4.83 11.23 22.81
N SER A 77 5.27 10.12 22.21
CA SER A 77 6.66 9.94 21.76
C SER A 77 7.07 10.94 20.68
N ALA A 78 6.12 11.45 19.89
CA ALA A 78 6.37 12.46 18.87
C ALA A 78 6.39 13.88 19.43
N PHE A 79 5.90 14.13 20.66
CA PHE A 79 5.89 15.48 21.20
C PHE A 79 7.32 16.02 21.37
N GLY A 80 7.58 17.19 20.79
CA GLY A 80 8.91 17.79 20.69
C GLY A 80 9.85 17.15 19.66
N TYR A 81 9.40 16.18 18.88
CA TYR A 81 10.23 15.59 17.82
C TYR A 81 10.49 16.60 16.71
N ASP A 82 11.77 16.86 16.43
CA ASP A 82 12.29 17.64 15.32
C ASP A 82 12.34 16.76 14.08
N MET A 83 11.54 17.10 13.07
CA MET A 83 11.46 16.33 11.84
C MET A 83 12.58 16.66 10.85
N SER A 84 13.26 17.80 11.02
CA SER A 84 14.26 18.31 10.08
C SER A 84 15.50 17.42 9.88
N PRO A 85 15.98 16.64 10.87
CA PRO A 85 17.15 15.77 10.67
C PRO A 85 16.85 14.53 9.84
N ASP A 86 15.59 14.13 9.70
CA ASP A 86 15.21 13.00 8.85
C ASP A 86 15.07 13.49 7.40
N PRO A 87 15.93 13.03 6.47
CA PRO A 87 15.96 13.56 5.12
C PRO A 87 14.66 13.26 4.33
N VAL A 88 14.00 12.13 4.62
CA VAL A 88 12.76 11.74 3.93
C VAL A 88 11.59 12.63 4.38
N ARG A 89 11.51 12.92 5.68
CA ARG A 89 10.53 13.89 6.21
C ARG A 89 10.81 15.30 5.71
N TRP A 90 12.08 15.71 5.75
CA TRP A 90 12.47 17.07 5.40
C TRP A 90 12.29 17.38 3.92
N GLU A 91 12.54 16.42 3.04
CA GLU A 91 12.27 16.56 1.61
C GLU A 91 10.80 16.87 1.36
N ALA A 92 9.88 16.09 1.92
CA ALA A 92 8.44 16.32 1.75
C ALA A 92 7.96 17.62 2.42
N ALA A 93 8.43 17.92 3.62
CA ALA A 93 8.11 19.19 4.29
C ALA A 93 8.61 20.41 3.52
N SER A 94 9.81 20.32 2.92
CA SER A 94 10.36 21.36 2.07
C SER A 94 9.60 21.51 0.76
N ARG A 95 9.20 20.39 0.14
CA ARG A 95 8.36 20.38 -1.06
C ARG A 95 7.02 21.05 -0.79
N ALA A 96 6.34 20.68 0.30
CA ALA A 96 5.11 21.31 0.74
C ALA A 96 5.28 22.82 0.94
N ARG A 97 6.32 23.24 1.68
CA ARG A 97 6.61 24.66 1.92
C ARG A 97 6.80 25.43 0.61
N ASP A 98 7.58 24.89 -0.32
CA ASP A 98 7.96 25.61 -1.53
C ASP A 98 6.83 25.62 -2.57
N SER A 99 6.03 24.55 -2.68
CA SER A 99 4.86 24.46 -3.56
C SER A 99 3.62 25.18 -3.01
N GLY A 100 3.50 25.28 -1.69
CA GLY A 100 2.29 25.74 -1.02
C GLY A 100 1.15 24.71 -1.03
N GLU A 101 1.43 23.47 -1.41
CA GLU A 101 0.47 22.37 -1.52
C GLU A 101 0.83 21.22 -0.57
N ALA A 102 -0.15 20.36 -0.26
CA ALA A 102 0.10 19.15 0.51
C ALA A 102 1.16 18.25 -0.14
N ALA A 103 2.08 17.71 0.66
CA ALA A 103 3.11 16.78 0.19
C ALA A 103 3.16 15.50 1.03
N LEU A 104 3.31 14.37 0.34
CA LEU A 104 3.47 13.05 0.94
C LEU A 104 4.95 12.72 1.13
N SER A 105 5.35 12.18 2.28
CA SER A 105 6.71 11.66 2.46
C SER A 105 6.92 10.34 1.73
N GLY A 106 8.19 10.01 1.49
CA GLY A 106 8.57 8.61 1.26
C GLY A 106 8.35 7.74 2.51
N LYS A 107 8.77 6.48 2.40
CA LYS A 107 8.67 5.50 3.48
C LYS A 107 9.49 5.93 4.69
N VAL A 108 8.84 5.99 5.84
CA VAL A 108 9.48 6.26 7.14
C VAL A 108 9.07 5.20 8.17
N THR A 109 9.85 5.10 9.25
CA THR A 109 9.31 4.56 10.52
C THR A 109 8.71 5.71 11.30
N LEU A 110 7.46 5.59 11.75
CA LEU A 110 6.86 6.61 12.60
C LEU A 110 7.48 6.58 14.00
N VAL A 111 7.64 7.76 14.60
CA VAL A 111 8.13 7.89 15.99
C VAL A 111 7.12 7.35 17.00
N GLN A 112 5.85 7.27 16.59
CA GLN A 112 4.68 6.93 17.40
C GLN A 112 4.33 5.44 17.24
N GLN A 113 5.35 4.57 17.18
CA GLN A 113 5.14 3.12 17.01
C GLN A 113 5.72 2.36 18.19
N SER A 114 4.93 1.45 18.75
CA SER A 114 5.41 0.38 19.62
C SER A 114 6.40 -0.54 18.88
N THR A 115 7.37 -1.06 19.62
CA THR A 115 8.36 -2.03 19.10
C THR A 115 7.75 -3.35 18.66
N ALA A 116 6.56 -3.69 19.16
CA ALA A 116 5.88 -4.95 18.86
C ALA A 116 5.15 -4.95 17.50
N ASP A 117 4.82 -3.78 16.95
CA ASP A 117 3.97 -3.66 15.75
C ASP A 117 4.47 -2.58 14.78
N ARG A 118 5.76 -2.72 14.45
CA ARG A 118 6.47 -1.80 13.56
C ARG A 118 6.11 -2.11 12.11
N GLN A 119 5.48 -1.15 11.47
CA GLN A 119 5.11 -1.20 10.05
C GLN A 119 5.58 0.06 9.32
N PRO A 120 5.77 0.02 8.00
CA PRO A 120 5.99 1.22 7.20
C PRO A 120 4.92 2.29 7.45
N GLY A 121 5.36 3.55 7.48
CA GLY A 121 4.47 4.70 7.55
C GLY A 121 4.91 5.80 6.60
N PHE A 122 4.07 6.83 6.51
CA PHE A 122 4.34 8.06 5.79
C PHE A 122 3.66 9.22 6.50
N LEU A 123 4.03 10.44 6.14
CA LEU A 123 3.39 11.65 6.61
C LEU A 123 2.84 12.43 5.43
N ILE A 124 1.67 13.04 5.63
CA ILE A 124 1.18 14.13 4.79
C ILE A 124 1.54 15.43 5.50
N PHE A 125 2.13 16.37 4.77
CA PHE A 125 2.48 17.71 5.25
C PHE A 125 1.68 18.77 4.49
N GLU A 126 0.96 19.59 5.24
CA GLU A 126 0.27 20.77 4.72
C GLU A 126 0.94 22.03 5.30
N PRO A 127 1.49 22.93 4.47
CA PRO A 127 2.25 24.08 4.95
C PRO A 127 1.32 25.16 5.53
N VAL A 128 1.72 25.79 6.62
CA VAL A 128 0.96 26.86 7.26
C VAL A 128 1.80 28.13 7.26
N PHE A 129 1.28 29.20 6.66
CA PHE A 129 1.96 30.48 6.52
C PHE A 129 1.32 31.58 7.39
N SER A 130 2.10 32.59 7.74
CA SER A 130 1.59 33.83 8.32
C SER A 130 1.09 34.77 7.22
N GLY A 131 -0.18 35.18 7.28
CA GLY A 131 -0.78 36.12 6.32
C GLY A 131 -1.40 35.45 5.10
N LEU A 132 -1.63 36.22 4.04
CA LEU A 132 -2.22 35.72 2.79
C LEU A 132 -1.26 34.78 2.06
N THR A 133 -1.82 33.85 1.26
CA THR A 133 -1.09 32.83 0.51
C THR A 133 0.08 33.44 -0.26
N ALA A 134 1.30 33.09 0.14
CA ALA A 134 2.50 33.59 -0.49
C ALA A 134 2.57 33.15 -1.96
N VAL A 135 2.78 34.12 -2.84
CA VAL A 135 2.70 33.97 -4.31
C VAL A 135 3.91 33.25 -4.91
N ASP A 136 5.05 33.24 -4.22
CA ASP A 136 6.28 32.58 -4.68
C ASP A 136 6.97 31.81 -3.55
N ALA A 137 7.92 30.95 -3.92
CA ALA A 137 8.64 30.10 -2.99
C ALA A 137 9.48 30.88 -1.96
N ALA A 138 10.03 32.06 -2.31
CA ALA A 138 10.84 32.85 -1.40
C ALA A 138 9.96 33.49 -0.31
N SER A 139 8.80 34.03 -0.69
CA SER A 139 7.78 34.56 0.21
C SER A 139 7.16 33.45 1.09
N ARG A 140 6.98 32.24 0.55
CA ARG A 140 6.52 31.09 1.35
C ARG A 140 7.52 30.73 2.43
N ARG A 141 8.81 30.68 2.09
CA ARG A 141 9.88 30.40 3.05
C ARG A 141 9.95 31.42 4.19
N SER A 142 9.82 32.71 3.88
CA SER A 142 9.91 33.77 4.89
C SER A 142 8.67 33.86 5.79
N ASN A 143 7.51 33.42 5.31
CA ASN A 143 6.25 33.45 6.06
C ASN A 143 5.85 32.11 6.67
N LEU A 144 6.70 31.08 6.60
CA LEU A 144 6.36 29.75 7.11
C LEU A 144 6.24 29.75 8.64
N LEU A 145 5.08 29.34 9.15
CA LEU A 145 4.86 29.08 10.58
C LEU A 145 5.18 27.62 10.95
N GLY A 146 4.98 26.69 10.01
CA GLY A 146 5.15 25.26 10.24
C GLY A 146 4.28 24.44 9.30
N TRP A 147 3.95 23.23 9.72
CA TRP A 147 3.13 22.30 8.95
C TRP A 147 2.06 21.66 9.82
N ALA A 148 0.82 21.65 9.34
CA ALA A 148 -0.11 20.63 9.78
C ALA A 148 0.34 19.29 9.17
N PHE A 149 0.26 18.21 9.93
CA PHE A 149 0.68 16.91 9.45
C PHE A 149 -0.21 15.78 9.95
N ALA A 150 -0.29 14.72 9.16
CA ALA A 150 -0.94 13.48 9.53
C ALA A 150 0.05 12.32 9.35
N PRO A 151 0.43 11.58 10.41
CA PRO A 151 1.16 10.33 10.31
C PRO A 151 0.21 9.18 10.01
N LEU A 152 0.56 8.35 9.03
CA LEU A 152 -0.24 7.20 8.59
C LEU A 152 0.57 5.91 8.64
N ARG A 153 -0.04 4.87 9.18
CA ARG A 153 0.43 3.48 9.16
C ARG A 153 -0.08 2.82 7.88
N VAL A 154 0.83 2.36 7.03
CA VAL A 154 0.47 1.87 5.69
C VAL A 154 -0.38 0.61 5.79
N GLY A 155 0.00 -0.34 6.65
CA GLY A 155 -0.73 -1.59 6.83
C GLY A 155 -2.17 -1.32 7.23
N ASP A 156 -2.40 -0.48 8.23
CA ASP A 156 -3.75 -0.14 8.71
C ASP A 156 -4.59 0.56 7.62
N LEU A 157 -3.97 1.48 6.86
CA LEU A 157 -4.62 2.11 5.71
C LEU A 157 -5.03 1.08 4.65
N MET A 158 -4.09 0.21 4.27
CA MET A 158 -4.33 -0.77 3.22
C MET A 158 -5.37 -1.81 3.63
N HIS A 159 -5.41 -2.26 4.89
CA HIS A 159 -6.50 -3.11 5.38
C HIS A 159 -7.85 -2.42 5.19
N GLY A 160 -8.00 -1.16 5.59
CA GLY A 160 -9.25 -0.41 5.40
C GLY A 160 -9.66 -0.26 3.93
N VAL A 161 -8.70 0.02 3.03
CA VAL A 161 -8.95 0.10 1.58
C VAL A 161 -9.40 -1.25 1.02
N LEU A 162 -8.73 -2.32 1.42
CA LEU A 162 -9.01 -3.68 0.95
C LEU A 162 -10.37 -4.18 1.46
N ASP A 163 -10.71 -3.92 2.72
CA ASP A 163 -12.02 -4.23 3.30
C ASP A 163 -13.15 -3.52 2.54
N ALA A 164 -12.97 -2.22 2.23
CA ALA A 164 -13.95 -1.43 1.49
C ALA A 164 -14.21 -1.92 0.06
N VAL A 165 -13.21 -2.56 -0.57
CA VAL A 165 -13.31 -3.10 -1.94
C VAL A 165 -13.87 -4.54 -1.97
N GLY A 166 -14.19 -5.13 -0.81
CA GLY A 166 -14.83 -6.45 -0.73
C GLY A 166 -13.83 -7.59 -0.79
N HIS A 167 -12.87 -7.59 0.14
CA HIS A 167 -11.70 -8.48 0.14
C HIS A 167 -12.00 -9.99 0.23
N GLU A 168 -13.21 -10.40 0.65
CA GLU A 168 -13.55 -11.82 0.85
C GLU A 168 -13.42 -12.67 -0.43
N GLY A 169 -13.51 -12.08 -1.63
CA GLY A 169 -13.28 -12.79 -2.89
C GLY A 169 -12.00 -12.41 -3.65
N LEU A 170 -11.49 -11.18 -3.45
CA LEU A 170 -10.34 -10.65 -4.18
C LEU A 170 -8.99 -11.01 -3.53
N GLY A 171 -8.94 -11.12 -2.20
CA GLY A 171 -7.72 -11.48 -1.47
C GLY A 171 -7.24 -12.91 -1.73
N ASP A 172 -8.19 -13.81 -2.00
CA ASP A 172 -7.90 -15.21 -2.37
C ASP A 172 -7.49 -15.34 -3.83
N ALA A 173 -7.95 -14.44 -4.70
CA ALA A 173 -7.66 -14.47 -6.13
C ALA A 173 -6.35 -13.75 -6.49
N PHE A 174 -6.01 -12.68 -5.79
CA PHE A 174 -4.89 -11.80 -6.10
C PHE A 174 -4.07 -11.44 -4.87
N LYS A 175 -2.76 -11.33 -5.06
CA LYS A 175 -1.83 -10.74 -4.10
C LYS A 175 -1.49 -9.33 -4.53
N VAL A 176 -1.56 -8.39 -3.59
CA VAL A 176 -1.29 -6.97 -3.82
C VAL A 176 -0.09 -6.56 -2.99
N SER A 177 0.86 -5.90 -3.65
CA SER A 177 2.05 -5.32 -3.02
C SER A 177 2.17 -3.85 -3.40
N VAL A 178 2.45 -2.99 -2.43
CA VAL A 178 2.63 -1.55 -2.62
C VAL A 178 4.05 -1.17 -2.27
N TYR A 179 4.67 -0.35 -3.11
CA TYR A 179 6.06 0.04 -2.99
C TYR A 179 6.20 1.56 -3.09
N ASP A 180 7.10 2.08 -2.29
CA ASP A 180 7.62 3.44 -2.36
C ASP A 180 8.55 3.57 -3.58
N GLY A 181 8.22 4.50 -4.48
CA GLY A 181 8.97 4.79 -5.70
C GLY A 181 8.39 4.17 -6.97
N ASP A 182 9.05 4.48 -8.10
CA ASP A 182 8.61 4.13 -9.44
C ASP A 182 8.63 2.63 -9.76
N ARG A 183 9.39 1.85 -8.99
CA ARG A 183 9.62 0.43 -9.26
C ARG A 183 9.48 -0.41 -7.99
N PRO A 184 8.95 -1.65 -8.11
CA PRO A 184 8.97 -2.61 -7.03
C PRO A 184 10.40 -2.91 -6.58
N THR A 185 10.72 -2.61 -5.33
CA THR A 185 12.01 -2.94 -4.71
C THR A 185 11.79 -3.44 -3.29
N ARG A 186 12.69 -4.30 -2.80
CA ARG A 186 12.60 -4.81 -1.42
C ARG A 186 12.65 -3.67 -0.40
N GLU A 187 13.55 -2.72 -0.62
CA GLU A 187 13.71 -1.54 0.24
C GLU A 187 12.53 -0.59 0.15
N GLY A 188 11.80 -0.54 -0.97
CA GLY A 188 10.60 0.27 -1.14
C GLY A 188 9.32 -0.37 -0.61
N LEU A 189 9.31 -1.64 -0.19
CA LEU A 189 8.06 -2.31 0.22
C LEU A 189 7.35 -1.53 1.35
N LEU A 190 6.11 -1.13 1.08
CA LEU A 190 5.21 -0.42 1.99
C LEU A 190 4.15 -1.38 2.56
N PHE A 191 3.59 -2.25 1.71
CA PHE A 191 2.55 -3.21 2.10
C PHE A 191 2.59 -4.46 1.22
N ALA A 192 2.19 -5.61 1.77
CA ALA A 192 1.92 -6.84 1.03
C ALA A 192 0.72 -7.57 1.67
N SER A 193 -0.27 -7.99 0.85
CA SER A 193 -1.49 -8.65 1.33
C SER A 193 -1.29 -10.10 1.79
N SER A 194 -0.12 -10.71 1.54
CA SER A 194 0.22 -12.05 2.04
C SER A 194 1.61 -12.02 2.68
N ASN A 195 1.79 -12.74 3.79
CA ASN A 195 3.02 -12.83 4.59
C ASN A 195 4.23 -13.50 3.89
N ALA A 196 4.23 -13.61 2.57
CA ALA A 196 5.36 -14.18 1.82
C ALA A 196 6.30 -13.07 1.37
N ASP A 197 7.39 -12.92 2.12
CA ASP A 197 8.63 -12.19 1.80
C ASP A 197 8.69 -11.52 0.43
N GLY A 198 8.41 -10.20 0.39
CA GLY A 198 9.09 -9.14 -0.37
C GLY A 198 9.33 -9.26 -1.88
N ALA A 199 8.98 -10.36 -2.51
CA ALA A 199 9.15 -10.64 -3.92
C ALA A 199 8.13 -11.73 -4.27
N THR A 200 6.90 -11.30 -4.55
CA THR A 200 5.91 -12.11 -5.25
C THR A 200 6.39 -12.33 -6.68
N THR A 201 7.40 -13.17 -6.85
CA THR A 201 7.81 -13.69 -8.15
C THR A 201 6.64 -14.54 -8.63
N SER A 202 5.90 -14.03 -9.61
CA SER A 202 4.77 -14.76 -10.19
C SER A 202 5.30 -16.05 -10.80
N ALA A 203 4.91 -17.20 -10.26
CA ALA A 203 5.31 -18.51 -10.78
C ALA A 203 4.82 -18.73 -12.23
N SER A 204 3.79 -17.99 -12.66
CA SER A 204 3.23 -18.03 -14.01
C SER A 204 3.75 -16.92 -14.93
N GLY A 205 4.57 -15.98 -14.44
CA GLY A 205 4.99 -14.79 -15.17
C GLY A 205 3.90 -13.71 -15.35
N ILE A 206 2.66 -13.97 -14.88
CA ILE A 206 1.55 -13.02 -14.97
C ILE A 206 1.64 -12.01 -13.83
N GLN A 207 1.75 -10.73 -14.16
CA GLN A 207 1.74 -9.63 -13.20
C GLN A 207 1.15 -8.37 -13.85
N ALA A 208 0.48 -7.55 -13.06
CA ALA A 208 0.11 -6.19 -13.41
C ALA A 208 0.87 -5.21 -12.51
N SER A 209 1.35 -4.11 -13.08
CA SER A 209 2.02 -3.05 -12.33
C SER A 209 1.46 -1.70 -12.74
N GLN A 210 1.14 -0.86 -11.75
CA GLN A 210 0.64 0.50 -11.95
C GLN A 210 1.45 1.47 -11.09
N GLN A 211 1.77 2.64 -11.67
CA GLN A 211 2.34 3.76 -10.92
C GLN A 211 1.23 4.75 -10.58
N ILE A 212 1.24 5.25 -9.35
CA ILE A 212 0.36 6.33 -8.90
C ILE A 212 1.18 7.45 -8.29
N GLU A 213 0.69 8.68 -8.39
CA GLU A 213 1.30 9.86 -7.80
C GLU A 213 0.34 10.48 -6.79
N LEU A 214 0.82 10.68 -5.56
CA LEU A 214 0.06 11.17 -4.41
C LEU A 214 0.90 12.22 -3.68
N GLY A 215 0.40 13.46 -3.56
CA GLY A 215 1.12 14.53 -2.84
C GLY A 215 2.55 14.78 -3.36
N GLY A 216 2.74 14.70 -4.68
CA GLY A 216 4.05 14.84 -5.33
C GLY A 216 5.03 13.69 -5.06
N HIS A 217 4.54 12.54 -4.59
CA HIS A 217 5.34 11.35 -4.33
C HIS A 217 4.77 10.14 -5.08
N ARG A 218 5.64 9.29 -5.63
CA ARG A 218 5.22 8.19 -6.53
C ARG A 218 5.27 6.85 -5.83
N TRP A 219 4.22 6.07 -5.98
CA TRP A 219 4.16 4.68 -5.53
C TRP A 219 3.97 3.74 -6.72
N SER A 220 4.45 2.51 -6.58
CA SER A 220 4.17 1.43 -7.52
C SER A 220 3.36 0.33 -6.83
N ILE A 221 2.29 -0.09 -7.50
CA ILE A 221 1.39 -1.14 -7.06
C ILE A 221 1.60 -2.33 -7.97
N GLN A 222 1.89 -3.48 -7.39
CA GLN A 222 2.00 -4.75 -8.09
C GLN A 222 0.85 -5.66 -7.68
N VAL A 223 0.19 -6.24 -8.68
CA VAL A 223 -0.85 -7.24 -8.48
C VAL A 223 -0.43 -8.51 -9.20
N VAL A 224 -0.42 -9.64 -8.48
CA VAL A 224 -0.16 -10.95 -9.07
C VAL A 224 -1.31 -11.91 -8.75
N PRO A 225 -1.67 -12.84 -9.65
CA PRO A 225 -2.63 -13.89 -9.34
C PRO A 225 -2.13 -14.78 -8.20
N SER A 226 -3.03 -15.26 -7.36
CA SER A 226 -2.71 -16.23 -6.32
C SER A 226 -2.49 -17.63 -6.92
N GLN A 227 -1.81 -18.50 -6.18
CA GLN A 227 -1.66 -19.91 -6.57
C GLN A 227 -3.01 -20.64 -6.60
N HIS A 228 -3.94 -20.25 -5.72
CA HIS A 228 -5.29 -20.81 -5.67
C HIS A 228 -6.07 -20.46 -6.94
N PHE A 229 -6.05 -19.18 -7.35
CA PHE A 229 -6.68 -18.74 -8.59
C PHE A 229 -6.12 -19.44 -9.82
N LEU A 230 -4.79 -19.56 -9.90
CA LEU A 230 -4.15 -20.27 -11.01
C LEU A 230 -4.53 -21.76 -11.03
N ALA A 231 -4.58 -22.42 -9.87
CA ALA A 231 -4.97 -23.83 -9.77
C ALA A 231 -6.44 -24.06 -10.17
N GLU A 232 -7.37 -23.21 -9.72
CA GLU A 232 -8.78 -23.32 -10.10
C GLU A 232 -8.99 -23.06 -11.59
N GLN A 233 -8.39 -22.02 -12.16
CA GLN A 233 -8.51 -21.70 -13.57
C GLN A 233 -7.91 -22.80 -14.46
N ILE A 234 -6.71 -23.31 -14.11
CA ILE A 234 -6.06 -24.41 -14.84
C ILE A 234 -6.87 -25.72 -14.71
N SER A 235 -7.44 -26.02 -13.54
CA SER A 235 -8.27 -27.23 -13.35
C SER A 235 -9.55 -27.22 -14.18
N ARG A 236 -10.17 -26.04 -14.34
CA ARG A 236 -11.41 -25.88 -15.10
C ARG A 236 -11.17 -26.00 -16.60
N GLU A 237 -10.11 -25.39 -17.11
CA GLU A 237 -9.75 -25.54 -18.53
C GLU A 237 -9.20 -26.93 -18.86
N SER A 238 -8.38 -27.53 -17.98
CA SER A 238 -7.86 -28.89 -18.20
C SER A 238 -8.95 -29.96 -18.17
N THR A 239 -10.00 -29.81 -17.34
CA THR A 239 -11.15 -30.73 -17.36
C THR A 239 -11.95 -30.60 -18.66
N VAL A 240 -12.16 -29.37 -19.15
CA VAL A 240 -12.85 -29.15 -20.44
C VAL A 240 -12.02 -29.68 -21.60
N VAL A 241 -10.70 -29.44 -21.62
CA VAL A 241 -9.78 -29.97 -22.63
C VAL A 241 -9.73 -31.51 -22.56
N ALA A 242 -9.66 -32.10 -21.37
CA ALA A 242 -9.70 -33.54 -21.20
C ALA A 242 -11.04 -34.14 -21.66
N LEU A 243 -12.17 -33.49 -21.36
CA LEU A 243 -13.50 -33.93 -21.80
C LEU A 243 -13.65 -33.84 -23.32
N VAL A 244 -13.23 -32.72 -23.94
CA VAL A 244 -13.26 -32.51 -25.39
C VAL A 244 -12.30 -33.49 -26.09
N GLY A 245 -11.11 -33.70 -25.54
CA GLY A 245 -10.14 -34.69 -26.04
C GLY A 245 -10.70 -36.10 -25.98
N THR A 246 -11.27 -36.50 -24.83
CA THR A 246 -11.90 -37.82 -24.65
C THR A 246 -13.08 -38.01 -25.61
N LEU A 247 -13.94 -37.00 -25.74
CA LEU A 247 -15.08 -37.04 -26.64
C LEU A 247 -14.65 -37.15 -28.12
N SER A 248 -13.61 -36.41 -28.50
CA SER A 248 -13.03 -36.46 -29.85
C SER A 248 -12.38 -37.82 -30.13
N SER A 249 -11.66 -38.39 -29.17
CA SER A 249 -11.09 -39.75 -29.28
C SER A 249 -12.18 -40.81 -29.43
N LEU A 250 -13.27 -40.72 -28.67
CA LEU A 250 -14.42 -41.63 -28.79
C LEU A 250 -15.11 -41.50 -30.16
N LEU A 251 -15.29 -40.27 -30.65
CA LEU A 251 -15.91 -40.00 -31.96
C LEU A 251 -15.08 -40.59 -33.11
N LEU A 252 -13.75 -40.56 -33.00
CA LEU A 252 -12.83 -41.15 -33.98
C LEU A 252 -12.72 -42.68 -33.86
N ALA A 253 -12.82 -43.22 -32.65
CA ALA A 253 -12.79 -44.67 -32.43
C ALA A 253 -14.03 -45.39 -32.99
N PHE A 254 -15.20 -44.73 -32.98
CA PHE A 254 -16.46 -45.28 -33.46
C PHE A 254 -16.44 -45.74 -34.94
N PRO A 255 -16.07 -44.90 -35.95
CA PRO A 255 -16.05 -45.31 -37.35
C PRO A 255 -14.99 -46.39 -37.60
N VAL A 256 -13.83 -46.34 -36.93
CA VAL A 256 -12.79 -47.38 -37.05
C VAL A 256 -13.31 -48.71 -36.52
N GLY A 257 -14.02 -48.71 -35.38
CA GLY A 257 -14.67 -49.91 -34.85
C GLY A 257 -15.72 -50.49 -35.81
N VAL A 258 -16.54 -49.63 -36.43
CA VAL A 258 -17.55 -50.05 -37.43
C VAL A 258 -16.90 -50.64 -38.68
N LEU A 259 -15.80 -50.06 -39.16
CA LEU A 259 -15.00 -50.59 -40.28
C LEU A 259 -14.39 -51.96 -39.95
N VAL A 260 -13.81 -52.13 -38.76
CA VAL A 260 -13.24 -53.42 -38.35
C VAL A 260 -14.32 -54.50 -38.19
N VAL A 261 -15.47 -54.18 -37.60
CA VAL A 261 -16.59 -55.13 -37.45
C VAL A 261 -17.22 -55.47 -38.80
N SER A 262 -17.39 -54.50 -39.69
CA SER A 262 -17.92 -54.75 -41.04
C SER A 262 -16.96 -55.60 -41.88
N HIS A 263 -15.65 -55.33 -41.83
CA HIS A 263 -14.64 -56.17 -42.48
C HIS A 263 -14.62 -57.60 -41.93
N ARG A 264 -14.77 -57.80 -40.61
CA ARG A 264 -14.89 -59.14 -40.02
C ARG A 264 -16.15 -59.87 -40.50
N ARG A 265 -17.30 -59.19 -40.51
CA ARG A 265 -18.57 -59.79 -41.00
C ARG A 265 -18.50 -60.17 -42.48
N VAL A 266 -17.84 -59.36 -43.31
CA VAL A 266 -17.63 -59.67 -44.73
C VAL A 266 -16.66 -60.85 -44.89
N GLY A 267 -15.59 -60.90 -44.10
CA GLY A 267 -14.67 -62.04 -44.09
C GLY A 267 -15.34 -63.36 -43.68
N ASP A 268 -16.12 -63.33 -42.60
CA ASP A 268 -16.87 -64.49 -42.11
C ASP A 268 -17.92 -64.96 -43.14
N ALA A 269 -18.63 -64.02 -43.78
CA ALA A 269 -19.61 -64.33 -44.83
C ALA A 269 -18.96 -64.95 -46.08
N LEU A 270 -17.78 -64.48 -46.49
CA LEU A 270 -17.03 -65.05 -47.61
C LEU A 270 -16.50 -66.45 -47.27
N ARG A 271 -16.05 -66.68 -46.03
CA ARG A 271 -15.56 -67.99 -45.56
C ARG A 271 -16.68 -69.04 -45.56
N VAL A 272 -17.88 -68.66 -45.12
CA VAL A 272 -19.08 -69.53 -45.16
C VAL A 272 -19.51 -69.81 -46.61
N ALA A 273 -19.39 -68.83 -47.52
CA ALA A 273 -19.72 -69.03 -48.94
C ALA A 273 -18.71 -69.96 -49.66
N ASP A 274 -17.43 -69.89 -49.30
CA ASP A 274 -16.38 -70.73 -49.89
C ASP A 274 -16.47 -72.19 -49.40
N GLU A 275 -16.80 -72.39 -48.11
CA GLU A 275 -17.11 -73.71 -47.54
C GLU A 275 -18.37 -74.35 -48.18
N ALA A 276 -19.34 -73.55 -48.61
CA ALA A 276 -20.54 -74.05 -49.31
C ALA A 276 -20.28 -74.46 -50.77
N ASN A 277 -19.33 -73.81 -51.46
CA ASN A 277 -18.97 -74.12 -52.85
C ASN A 277 -18.00 -75.30 -53.01
N THR A 278 -17.27 -75.68 -51.97
CA THR A 278 -16.31 -76.81 -52.02
C THR A 278 -16.97 -78.19 -51.85
N HIS A 279 -18.28 -78.25 -51.61
CA HIS A 279 -19.06 -79.48 -51.43
C HIS A 279 -20.06 -79.80 -52.56
N THR A 280 -19.88 -79.19 -53.73
CA THR A 280 -20.61 -79.51 -54.99
C THR A 280 -19.65 -79.97 -56.06
#